data_AF-A0A2U3LFJ2-F1
#
_entry.id   AF-A0A2U3LFJ2-F1
#
_cell.length_a   1.000
_cell.length_b   1.000
_cell.length_c   1.000
_cell.angle_alpha   90.00
_cell.angle_beta   90.00
_cell.angle_gamma   90.00
#
_symmetry.space_group_name_H-M   'P 1'
#
loop_
_entity.id
_entity.type
_entity.pdbx_description
1 polymer ?
#
loop_
_entity_poly.entity_id
_entity_poly.type
_entity_poly.pdbx_seq_one_letter_code
_entity_poly.pdbx_strand_id
1 'polypeptide(L)'
;MWQVPISTPAGPWVTGMSPNSSSNLANTYTFTFTDTNSFQDITVANILVNTAIDARHGCYVAFVPATSSVLLVDDAGDAGGPYSGMVLPGSGSVSNSQCMISGIGSSVNGSGNTLTLTLAITFTQSFAGNQVFFLSARNNNGQNSNWQSLGTVAVP
;
A
#
# COMPACT_ATOMS: atom_id res chain seq x y z
N MET A 1 20.32 -9.10 -36.33
CA MET A 1 19.93 -8.52 -35.03
C MET A 1 19.08 -9.57 -34.32
N TRP A 2 19.66 -10.41 -33.47
CA TRP A 2 18.85 -11.34 -32.66
C TRP A 2 18.17 -10.53 -31.56
N GLN A 3 16.88 -10.26 -31.71
CA GLN A 3 16.07 -9.79 -30.59
C GLN A 3 15.92 -10.97 -29.64
N VAL A 4 16.60 -10.88 -28.49
CA VAL A 4 16.29 -11.73 -27.34
C VAL A 4 14.82 -11.46 -27.00
N PRO A 5 13.93 -12.46 -26.95
CA PRO A 5 12.59 -12.27 -26.43
C PRO A 5 12.76 -11.81 -24.98
N ILE A 6 12.55 -10.51 -24.73
CA ILE A 6 12.47 -10.01 -23.37
C ILE A 6 11.15 -10.60 -22.86
N SER A 7 11.23 -11.70 -22.10
CA SER A 7 10.11 -12.13 -21.29
C SER A 7 9.79 -10.96 -20.37
N THR A 8 8.68 -10.27 -20.61
CA THR A 8 8.15 -9.29 -19.65
C THR A 8 8.15 -9.96 -18.29
N PRO A 9 8.79 -9.38 -17.25
CA PRO A 9 8.82 -9.99 -15.93
C PRO A 9 7.40 -10.34 -15.52
N ALA A 10 7.09 -11.63 -15.47
CA ALA A 10 5.75 -12.09 -15.11
C ALA A 10 5.52 -11.78 -13.63
N GLY A 11 4.38 -11.17 -13.32
CA GLY A 11 3.95 -10.92 -11.95
C GLY A 11 3.71 -9.45 -11.62
N PRO A 12 3.53 -9.16 -10.33
CA PRO A 12 3.12 -7.85 -9.89
C PRO A 12 4.30 -6.89 -9.80
N TRP A 13 4.05 -5.62 -10.08
CA TRP A 13 5.01 -4.53 -9.98
C TRP A 13 4.35 -3.30 -9.33
N VAL A 14 5.14 -2.51 -8.60
CA VAL A 14 4.67 -1.22 -8.08
C VAL A 14 5.07 -0.12 -9.06
N THR A 15 4.08 0.47 -9.72
CA THR A 15 4.30 1.43 -10.81
C THR A 15 4.64 2.82 -10.29
N GLY A 16 4.09 3.22 -9.15
CA GLY A 16 4.35 4.53 -8.59
C GLY A 16 3.51 4.92 -7.39
N MET A 17 3.83 6.10 -6.87
CA MET A 17 3.14 6.74 -5.76
C MET A 17 3.05 8.25 -6.03
N SER A 18 1.94 8.88 -5.65
CA SER A 18 1.75 10.33 -5.69
C SER A 18 0.93 10.81 -4.49
N PRO A 19 1.32 11.90 -3.80
CA PRO A 19 2.63 12.54 -3.90
C PRO A 19 3.74 11.61 -3.37
N ASN A 20 4.94 11.68 -3.96
CA ASN A 20 6.11 10.92 -3.52
C ASN A 20 6.87 11.58 -2.36
N SER A 21 6.49 12.81 -1.99
CA SER A 21 7.03 13.56 -0.85
C SER A 21 5.94 14.43 -0.25
N SER A 22 5.81 14.42 1.07
CA SER A 22 4.85 15.26 1.80
C SER A 22 5.39 15.62 3.19
N SER A 23 4.80 16.66 3.80
CA SER A 23 5.17 17.10 5.15
C SER A 23 3.96 17.42 6.03
N ASN A 24 2.81 16.82 5.71
CA ASN A 24 1.53 17.07 6.38
C ASN A 24 1.13 15.87 7.24
N LEU A 25 0.44 16.12 8.36
CA LEU A 25 -0.15 15.08 9.19
C LEU A 25 -1.18 14.26 8.42
N ALA A 26 -2.08 14.94 7.70
CA ALA A 26 -3.11 14.31 6.89
C ALA A 26 -2.87 14.61 5.41
N ASN A 27 -2.86 13.56 4.59
CA ASN A 27 -2.77 13.70 3.15
C ASN A 27 -3.39 12.51 2.43
N THR A 28 -3.78 12.72 1.18
CA THR A 28 -4.28 11.65 0.32
C THR A 28 -3.15 11.17 -0.57
N TYR A 29 -2.90 9.86 -0.55
CA TYR A 29 -1.87 9.21 -1.35
C TYR A 29 -2.51 8.27 -2.36
N THR A 30 -2.03 8.33 -3.60
CA THR A 30 -2.39 7.42 -4.67
C THR A 30 -1.22 6.48 -4.93
N PHE A 31 -1.49 5.19 -4.87
CA PHE A 31 -0.55 4.11 -5.12
C PHE A 31 -0.99 3.34 -6.36
N THR A 32 -0.05 3.04 -7.25
CA THR A 32 -0.34 2.29 -8.48
C THR A 32 0.45 0.99 -8.50
N PHE A 33 -0.28 -0.11 -8.70
CA PHE A 33 0.26 -1.45 -8.86
C PHE A 33 -0.14 -1.97 -10.23
N THR A 34 0.69 -2.80 -10.84
CA THR A 34 0.40 -3.48 -12.09
C THR A 34 0.69 -4.95 -11.96
N ASP A 35 -0.02 -5.80 -12.70
CA ASP A 35 0.31 -7.21 -12.87
C ASP A 35 0.22 -7.57 -14.35
N THR A 36 1.11 -8.44 -14.82
CA THR A 36 1.18 -8.82 -16.24
C THR A 36 -0.09 -9.45 -16.78
N ASN A 37 -0.91 -10.08 -15.94
CA ASN A 37 -2.15 -10.71 -16.34
C ASN A 37 -3.35 -9.77 -16.15
N SER A 38 -3.61 -9.39 -14.89
CA SER A 38 -4.78 -8.60 -14.50
C SER A 38 -4.56 -8.00 -13.12
N PHE A 39 -5.11 -6.82 -12.87
CA PHE A 39 -5.09 -6.24 -11.52
C PHE A 39 -5.79 -7.14 -10.48
N GLN A 40 -6.73 -8.00 -10.92
CA GLN A 40 -7.46 -8.93 -10.05
C GLN A 40 -6.61 -10.11 -9.59
N ASP A 41 -5.50 -10.41 -10.30
CA ASP A 41 -4.57 -11.45 -9.89
C ASP A 41 -3.74 -11.03 -8.67
N ILE A 42 -3.69 -9.73 -8.37
CA ILE A 42 -3.08 -9.19 -7.16
C ILE A 42 -3.92 -9.65 -5.96
N THR A 43 -3.35 -10.55 -5.16
CA THR A 43 -3.97 -11.05 -3.93
C THR A 43 -3.86 -10.05 -2.79
N VAL A 44 -2.71 -9.38 -2.67
CA VAL A 44 -2.47 -8.37 -1.65
C VAL A 44 -1.50 -7.32 -2.15
N ALA A 45 -1.81 -6.06 -1.89
CA ALA A 45 -0.93 -4.91 -2.06
C ALA A 45 -0.59 -4.36 -0.66
N ASN A 46 0.67 -4.45 -0.27
CA ASN A 46 1.14 -3.97 1.02
C ASN A 46 1.76 -2.58 0.87
N ILE A 47 1.41 -1.70 1.80
CA ILE A 47 1.95 -0.36 1.94
C ILE A 47 2.42 -0.25 3.38
N LEU A 48 3.73 -0.12 3.57
CA LEU A 48 4.35 0.06 4.87
C LEU A 48 4.96 1.45 4.92
N VAL A 49 4.55 2.25 5.89
CA VAL A 49 5.16 3.53 6.20
C VAL A 49 5.94 3.38 7.50
N ASN A 50 7.26 3.42 7.41
CA ASN A 50 8.19 3.36 8.54
C ASN A 50 9.60 3.81 8.10
N THR A 51 10.55 3.83 9.03
CA THR A 51 11.96 4.15 8.77
C THR A 51 12.72 2.99 8.10
N ALA A 52 12.21 1.77 8.20
CA ALA A 52 12.75 0.56 7.59
C ALA A 52 11.60 -0.40 7.19
N ILE A 53 11.93 -1.49 6.48
CA ILE A 53 10.97 -2.56 6.19
C ILE A 53 10.73 -3.38 7.48
N ASP A 54 10.02 -2.76 8.42
CA ASP A 54 9.61 -3.32 9.70
C ASP A 54 8.15 -2.94 9.96
N ALA A 55 7.29 -3.94 10.13
CA ALA A 55 5.87 -3.72 10.40
C ALA A 55 5.60 -3.30 11.85
N ARG A 56 6.55 -3.52 12.77
CA ARG A 56 6.42 -3.15 14.19
C ARG A 56 6.43 -1.64 14.34
N HIS A 57 5.50 -1.11 15.13
CA HIS A 57 5.35 0.33 15.35
C HIS A 57 5.31 1.13 14.02
N GLY A 58 4.74 0.56 12.97
CA GLY A 58 4.66 1.15 11.64
C GLY A 58 3.22 1.27 11.15
N CYS A 59 3.00 2.13 10.16
CA CYS A 59 1.72 2.16 9.45
C CYS A 59 1.75 1.11 8.35
N TYR A 60 1.40 -0.13 8.67
CA TYR A 60 1.35 -1.22 7.71
C TYR A 60 -0.09 -1.49 7.26
N VAL A 61 -0.32 -1.34 5.97
CA VAL A 61 -1.61 -1.51 5.30
C VAL A 61 -1.51 -2.66 4.31
N ALA A 62 -2.37 -3.66 4.46
CA ALA A 62 -2.59 -4.71 3.48
C ALA A 62 -3.92 -4.46 2.78
N PHE A 63 -3.88 -4.15 1.49
CA PHE A 63 -5.06 -4.04 0.65
C PHE A 63 -5.30 -5.34 -0.11
N VAL A 64 -6.53 -5.85 -0.05
CA VAL A 64 -6.97 -7.07 -0.75
C VAL A 64 -7.93 -6.67 -1.88
N PRO A 65 -7.49 -6.67 -3.15
CA PRO A 65 -8.29 -6.22 -4.29
C PRO A 65 -9.57 -7.04 -4.50
N ALA A 66 -9.54 -8.36 -4.23
CA ALA A 66 -10.68 -9.25 -4.43
C ALA A 66 -11.93 -8.86 -3.60
N THR A 67 -11.72 -8.27 -2.43
CA THR A 67 -12.79 -7.84 -1.51
C THR A 67 -12.78 -6.34 -1.26
N SER A 68 -11.95 -5.59 -2.00
CA SER A 68 -11.67 -4.16 -1.77
C SER A 68 -11.40 -3.82 -0.30
N SER A 69 -10.79 -4.76 0.44
CA SER A 69 -10.60 -4.64 1.88
C SER A 69 -9.25 -4.01 2.20
N VAL A 70 -9.26 -3.01 3.06
CA VAL A 70 -8.08 -2.39 3.65
C VAL A 70 -7.93 -2.95 5.05
N LEU A 71 -6.83 -3.64 5.31
CA LEU A 71 -6.45 -4.18 6.60
C LEU A 71 -5.27 -3.38 7.13
N LEU A 72 -5.43 -2.79 8.31
CA LEU A 72 -4.36 -2.11 9.02
C LEU A 72 -3.82 -3.04 10.12
N VAL A 73 -2.51 -3.24 10.13
CA VAL A 73 -1.82 -4.07 11.12
C VAL A 73 -1.63 -3.28 12.41
N ASP A 74 -1.78 -4.00 13.52
CA ASP A 74 -1.56 -3.46 14.85
C ASP A 74 -0.07 -3.18 15.12
N ASP A 75 0.20 -2.59 16.29
CA ASP A 75 1.55 -2.17 16.68
C ASP A 75 2.54 -3.34 16.80
N ALA A 76 2.04 -4.56 17.00
CA ALA A 76 2.85 -5.78 17.10
C ALA A 76 3.49 -6.15 15.76
N GLY A 77 2.94 -5.69 14.63
CA GLY A 77 3.48 -5.95 13.30
C GLY A 77 3.31 -7.41 12.84
N ASP A 78 2.38 -8.14 13.47
CA ASP A 78 2.20 -9.56 13.22
C ASP A 78 1.43 -9.80 11.91
N ALA A 79 2.10 -10.47 10.96
CA ALA A 79 1.51 -10.89 9.68
C ALA A 79 0.45 -12.00 9.81
N GLY A 80 0.06 -12.39 11.04
CA GLY A 80 -1.10 -13.26 11.33
C GLY A 80 -2.28 -12.59 12.07
N GLY A 81 -2.15 -11.33 12.52
CA GLY A 81 -3.19 -10.56 13.20
C GLY A 81 -2.94 -10.39 14.71
N PRO A 82 -3.71 -9.51 15.38
CA PRO A 82 -4.99 -8.91 14.96
C PRO A 82 -4.89 -7.74 13.97
N TYR A 83 -5.94 -7.57 13.14
CA TYR A 83 -6.05 -6.49 12.14
C TYR A 83 -7.32 -5.67 12.33
N SER A 84 -7.24 -4.38 12.01
CA SER A 84 -8.43 -3.54 11.83
C SER A 84 -8.76 -3.43 10.34
N GLY A 85 -9.95 -3.89 9.94
CA GLY A 85 -10.36 -3.98 8.55
C GLY A 85 -11.48 -3.02 8.19
N MET A 86 -11.44 -2.45 6.98
CA MET A 86 -12.55 -1.75 6.34
C MET A 86 -12.64 -2.10 4.85
N VAL A 87 -13.75 -1.73 4.21
CA VAL A 87 -13.95 -1.93 2.76
C VAL A 87 -14.04 -0.57 2.06
N LEU A 88 -13.44 -0.47 0.87
CA LEU A 88 -13.48 0.71 0.02
C LEU A 88 -14.33 0.52 -1.25
N PRO A 89 -15.00 1.57 -1.73
CA PRO A 89 -15.22 2.86 -1.06
C PRO A 89 -16.18 2.71 0.14
N GLY A 90 -16.02 3.55 1.16
CA GLY A 90 -16.85 3.51 2.36
C GLY A 90 -16.65 4.72 3.26
N SER A 91 -17.39 4.81 4.36
CA SER A 91 -17.27 5.89 5.36
C SER A 91 -16.58 5.46 6.66
N GLY A 92 -16.15 4.20 6.76
CA GLY A 92 -15.42 3.68 7.91
C GLY A 92 -14.02 4.26 8.02
N SER A 93 -13.33 3.96 9.12
CA SER A 93 -11.91 4.26 9.29
C SER A 93 -11.23 3.14 10.06
N VAL A 94 -9.94 2.94 9.80
CA VAL A 94 -9.07 2.02 10.54
C VAL A 94 -7.89 2.79 11.08
N SER A 95 -7.45 2.50 12.31
CA SER A 95 -6.34 3.22 12.93
C SER A 95 -5.52 2.31 13.84
N ASN A 96 -4.22 2.60 13.92
CA ASN A 96 -3.27 2.07 14.89
C ASN A 96 -2.58 3.24 15.62
N SER A 97 -1.55 2.97 16.42
CA SER A 97 -0.87 4.04 17.18
C SER A 97 -0.01 4.98 16.32
N GLN A 98 0.20 4.68 15.03
CA GLN A 98 0.99 5.49 14.10
C GLN A 98 0.14 6.25 13.08
N CYS A 99 -0.93 5.65 12.57
CA CYS A 99 -1.73 6.23 11.51
C CYS A 99 -3.22 5.82 11.58
N MET A 100 -4.03 6.63 10.92
CA MET A 100 -5.44 6.37 10.64
C MET A 100 -5.67 6.47 9.14
N ILE A 101 -6.44 5.53 8.59
CA ILE A 101 -6.89 5.53 7.20
C ILE A 101 -8.39 5.79 7.21
N SER A 102 -8.80 6.86 6.54
CA SER A 102 -10.22 7.20 6.37
C SER A 102 -10.75 6.58 5.09
N GLY A 103 -11.91 5.92 5.14
CA GLY A 103 -12.63 5.48 3.96
C GLY A 103 -13.16 6.66 3.14
N ILE A 104 -13.53 7.76 3.82
CA ILE A 104 -13.94 9.01 3.15
C ILE A 104 -12.69 9.61 2.48
N GLY A 105 -12.78 9.80 1.15
CA GLY A 105 -11.65 10.27 0.34
C GLY A 105 -10.71 9.15 -0.13
N SER A 106 -10.94 7.90 0.31
CA SER A 106 -10.25 6.73 -0.19
C SER A 106 -11.08 6.01 -1.25
N SER A 107 -10.42 5.46 -2.26
CA SER A 107 -11.07 4.74 -3.35
C SER A 107 -10.13 3.73 -3.97
N VAL A 108 -10.72 2.73 -4.63
CA VAL A 108 -9.98 1.77 -5.46
C VAL A 108 -10.52 1.83 -6.88
N ASN A 109 -9.63 1.82 -7.85
CA ASN A 109 -9.96 1.75 -9.26
C ASN A 109 -9.01 0.80 -9.98
N GLY A 110 -9.53 -0.32 -10.48
CA GLY A 110 -8.79 -1.25 -11.33
C GLY A 110 -9.15 -1.04 -12.81
N SER A 111 -8.16 -1.02 -13.70
CA SER A 111 -8.37 -0.94 -15.14
C SER A 111 -7.34 -1.79 -15.87
N GLY A 112 -7.82 -2.81 -16.60
CA GLY A 112 -6.97 -3.79 -17.30
C GLY A 112 -6.00 -4.47 -16.34
N ASN A 113 -4.74 -4.06 -16.41
CA ASN A 113 -3.62 -4.64 -15.67
C ASN A 113 -3.20 -3.79 -14.47
N THR A 114 -3.81 -2.62 -14.30
CA THR A 114 -3.39 -1.61 -13.32
C THR A 114 -4.42 -1.47 -12.21
N LEU A 115 -3.96 -1.57 -10.96
CA LEU A 115 -4.68 -1.23 -9.75
C LEU A 115 -4.24 0.15 -9.27
N THR A 116 -5.17 1.09 -9.17
CA THR A 116 -4.96 2.39 -8.54
C THR A 116 -5.69 2.43 -7.21
N LEU A 117 -4.94 2.59 -6.12
CA LEU A 117 -5.46 2.67 -4.76
C LEU A 117 -5.20 4.07 -4.21
N THR A 118 -6.27 4.78 -3.87
CA THR A 118 -6.21 6.10 -3.22
C THR A 118 -6.56 5.94 -1.76
N LEU A 119 -5.66 6.34 -0.86
CA LEU A 119 -5.87 6.29 0.59
C LEU A 119 -5.70 7.67 1.21
N ALA A 120 -6.71 8.10 1.96
CA ALA A 120 -6.64 9.25 2.86
C ALA A 120 -6.00 8.79 4.18
N ILE A 121 -4.74 9.18 4.40
CA ILE A 121 -3.94 8.76 5.55
C ILE A 121 -3.67 9.96 6.44
N THR A 122 -3.94 9.80 7.73
CA THR A 122 -3.61 10.74 8.79
C THR A 122 -2.62 10.10 9.74
N PHE A 123 -1.41 10.64 9.81
CA PHE A 123 -0.39 10.24 10.76
C PHE A 123 -0.65 10.85 12.13
N THR A 124 -0.24 10.11 13.15
CA THR A 124 -0.28 10.56 14.54
C THR A 124 1.02 11.27 14.89
N GLN A 125 0.96 12.16 15.89
CA GLN A 125 2.14 12.92 16.32
C GLN A 125 3.18 12.06 17.06
N SER A 126 2.77 10.89 17.58
CA SER A 126 3.68 9.85 18.08
C SER A 126 4.56 9.24 16.98
N PHE A 127 4.21 9.45 15.70
CA PHE A 127 4.95 8.97 14.54
C PHE A 127 5.77 10.07 13.83
N ALA A 128 6.05 11.16 14.54
CA ALA A 128 6.81 12.30 14.05
C ALA A 128 8.20 11.90 13.52
N GLY A 129 8.66 12.64 12.50
CA GLY A 129 9.93 12.39 11.83
C GLY A 129 9.77 11.94 10.38
N ASN A 130 10.90 11.60 9.76
CA ASN A 130 10.95 11.17 8.37
C ASN A 130 10.61 9.69 8.26
N GLN A 131 9.53 9.39 7.56
CA GLN A 131 9.08 8.05 7.27
C GLN A 131 9.18 7.77 5.77
N VAL A 132 9.39 6.50 5.43
CA VAL A 132 9.52 6.03 4.04
C VAL A 132 8.34 5.16 3.70
N PHE A 133 7.79 5.34 2.50
CA PHE A 133 6.77 4.47 1.93
C PHE A 133 7.44 3.31 1.21
N PHE A 134 7.31 2.12 1.79
CA PHE A 134 7.66 0.85 1.19
C PHE A 134 6.40 0.19 0.64
N LEU A 135 6.42 -0.16 -0.63
CA LEU A 135 5.31 -0.83 -1.30
C LEU A 135 5.73 -2.20 -1.79
N SER A 136 4.82 -3.16 -1.69
CA SER A 136 4.96 -4.45 -2.35
C SER A 136 3.60 -4.95 -2.83
N ALA A 137 3.60 -5.79 -3.85
CA ALA A 137 2.40 -6.49 -4.32
C ALA A 137 2.71 -7.96 -4.51
N ARG A 138 1.71 -8.80 -4.23
CA ARG A 138 1.77 -10.25 -4.40
C ARG A 138 0.59 -10.73 -5.22
N ASN A 139 0.85 -11.61 -6.18
CA ASN A 139 -0.20 -12.21 -7.00
C ASN A 139 -0.55 -13.65 -6.57
N ASN A 140 -1.60 -14.19 -7.19
CA ASN A 140 -2.13 -15.52 -6.87
C ASN A 140 -1.18 -16.67 -7.21
N ASN A 141 -0.20 -16.43 -8.09
CA ASN A 141 0.87 -17.38 -8.40
C ASN A 141 2.00 -17.37 -7.35
N GLY A 142 1.85 -16.59 -6.28
CA GLY A 142 2.85 -16.44 -5.22
C GLY A 142 4.02 -15.53 -5.59
N GLN A 143 3.99 -14.88 -6.75
CA GLN A 143 5.03 -13.94 -7.19
C GLN A 143 4.89 -12.63 -6.42
N ASN A 144 6.02 -12.00 -6.11
CA ASN A 144 6.09 -10.77 -5.34
C ASN A 144 6.93 -9.73 -6.09
N SER A 145 6.50 -8.47 -6.07
CA SER A 145 7.25 -7.33 -6.64
C SER A 145 8.55 -7.02 -5.86
N ASN A 146 8.72 -7.64 -4.69
CA ASN A 146 9.57 -7.21 -3.59
C ASN A 146 9.18 -5.83 -3.07
N TRP A 147 9.78 -5.44 -1.94
CA TRP A 147 9.58 -4.12 -1.34
C TRP A 147 10.34 -3.06 -2.12
N GLN A 148 9.64 -1.98 -2.47
CA GLN A 148 10.19 -0.83 -3.19
C GLN A 148 9.93 0.44 -2.39
N SER A 149 10.95 1.27 -2.21
CA SER A 149 10.80 2.60 -1.60
C SER A 149 10.36 3.61 -2.66
N LEU A 150 9.14 4.13 -2.57
CA LEU A 150 8.58 5.03 -3.61
C LEU A 150 8.37 6.47 -3.15
N GLY A 151 8.43 6.74 -1.85
CA GLY A 151 8.23 8.09 -1.34
C GLY A 151 8.59 8.26 0.12
N THR A 152 8.48 9.50 0.58
CA THR A 152 8.73 9.87 1.98
C THR A 152 7.66 10.81 2.52
N VAL A 153 7.45 10.80 3.83
CA VAL A 153 6.66 11.81 4.54
C VAL A 153 7.44 12.30 5.74
N ALA A 154 7.52 13.62 5.89
CA ALA A 154 7.97 14.25 7.12
C ALA A 154 6.76 14.52 8.01
N VAL A 155 6.52 13.67 9.00
CA VAL A 155 5.42 13.85 9.96
C VAL A 155 5.84 14.95 10.95
N PRO A 156 5.10 16.07 11.04
CA PRO A 156 5.47 17.23 11.86
C PRO A 156 5.21 17.05 13.35
#